data_AF-T0SS50-F1
#
_entry.id   AF-T0SS50-F1
#
_cell.length_a   1.000
_cell.length_b   1.000
_cell.length_c   1.000
_cell.angle_alpha   90.00
_cell.angle_beta   90.00
_cell.angle_gamma   90.00
#
_symmetry.space_group_name_H-M   'P 1'
#
loop_
_entity.id
_entity.type
_entity.pdbx_description
1 polymer ?
#
loop_
_entity_poly.entity_id
_entity_poly.type
_entity_poly.pdbx_seq_one_letter_code
_entity_poly.pdbx_strand_id
1 'polypeptide(L)' 'MADKNSKFALNAPGKFYVDDQCIACDACVMEAERFFAMNDEDGHAYVKLQPQNASELEECISALEACPVEAIGQDGE' A
#
# COMPACT_ATOMS: atom_id res chain seq x y z
N MET A 1 12.84 0.08 1.72
CA MET A 1 12.18 -1.17 1.30
C MET A 1 11.33 -1.71 2.43
N ALA A 2 10.05 -1.92 2.13
CA ALA A 2 9.05 -2.36 3.08
C ALA A 2 9.38 -3.70 3.76
N ASP A 3 8.96 -3.85 5.02
CA ASP A 3 9.10 -5.07 5.82
C ASP A 3 7.73 -5.72 6.04
N LYS A 4 7.54 -6.93 5.48
CA LYS A 4 6.31 -7.71 5.63
C LYS A 4 5.99 -8.13 7.07
N ASN A 5 6.97 -8.11 7.97
CA ASN A 5 6.75 -8.37 9.41
C ASN A 5 6.16 -7.15 10.12
N SER A 6 6.32 -5.95 9.55
CA SER A 6 5.79 -4.70 10.08
C SER A 6 4.54 -4.21 9.32
N LYS A 7 3.90 -5.08 8.52
CA LYS A 7 2.69 -4.70 7.78
C LYS A 7 1.53 -4.39 8.73
N PHE A 8 0.80 -3.31 8.43
CA PHE A 8 -0.41 -2.98 9.20
C PHE A 8 -1.48 -4.07 9.08
N ALA A 9 -2.21 -4.32 10.17
CA ALA A 9 -3.26 -5.33 10.21
C ALA A 9 -4.46 -5.00 9.31
N LEU A 10 -4.63 -3.72 8.93
CA LEU A 10 -5.69 -3.25 8.05
C LEU A 10 -5.45 -3.59 6.57
N ASN A 11 -4.23 -4.02 6.20
CA ASN A 11 -3.95 -4.43 4.83
C ASN A 11 -4.79 -5.67 4.46
N ALA A 12 -5.46 -5.60 3.31
CA ALA A 12 -6.10 -6.73 2.69
C ALA A 12 -5.07 -7.84 2.44
N PRO A 13 -5.40 -9.11 2.75
CA PRO A 13 -4.48 -10.22 2.57
C PRO A 13 -4.10 -10.37 1.09
N GLY A 14 -2.80 -10.43 0.80
CA GLY A 14 -2.27 -10.67 -0.53
C GLY A 14 -0.87 -10.13 -0.73
N LYS A 15 -0.51 -9.91 -1.99
CA LYS A 15 0.83 -9.54 -2.44
C LYS A 15 1.25 -8.15 -1.95
N PHE A 16 0.36 -7.17 -2.03
CA PHE A 16 0.67 -5.78 -1.66
C PHE A 16 0.36 -5.50 -0.19
N TYR A 17 1.20 -4.71 0.46
CA TYR A 17 0.97 -4.27 1.84
C TYR A 17 1.64 -2.93 2.09
N VAL A 18 1.14 -2.21 3.10
CA VAL A 18 1.80 -1.03 3.68
C VAL A 18 2.35 -1.39 5.06
N ASP A 19 3.57 -1.00 5.36
CA ASP A 19 4.22 -1.23 6.65
C ASP A 19 4.31 0.03 7.53
N ASP A 20 4.88 -0.14 8.72
CA ASP A 20 5.05 0.90 9.73
C ASP A 20 6.00 2.05 9.32
N GLN A 21 6.66 1.96 8.16
CA GLN A 21 7.44 3.06 7.61
C GLN A 21 6.55 4.13 6.95
N CYS A 22 5.24 3.88 6.82
CA CYS A 22 4.30 4.84 6.25
C CYS A 22 4.30 6.17 7.01
N ILE A 23 4.46 7.26 6.27
CA ILE A 23 4.45 8.63 6.81
C ILE A 23 3.15 9.40 6.51
N ALA A 24 2.08 8.70 6.09
CA ALA A 24 0.79 9.29 5.72
C ALA A 24 0.90 10.48 4.74
N CYS A 25 1.71 10.34 3.68
CA CYS A 25 1.88 11.40 2.67
C CYS A 25 0.81 11.43 1.57
N ASP A 26 -0.19 10.54 1.64
CA ASP A 26 -1.28 10.36 0.67
C ASP A 26 -0.88 10.02 -0.78
N ALA A 27 0.40 9.94 -1.14
CA ALA A 27 0.85 9.68 -2.50
C ALA A 27 0.24 8.40 -3.11
N CYS A 28 0.24 7.31 -2.36
CA CYS A 28 -0.32 6.03 -2.82
C CYS A 28 -1.85 6.06 -3.00
N VAL A 29 -2.56 6.85 -2.20
CA VAL A 29 -4.02 7.03 -2.33
C VAL A 29 -4.33 7.90 -3.55
N MET A 30 -3.51 8.91 -3.84
CA MET A 30 -3.68 9.73 -5.05
C MET A 30 -3.41 8.95 -6.33
N GLU A 31 -2.39 8.08 -6.34
CA GLU A 31 -2.07 7.26 -7.51
C GLU A 31 -3.05 6.09 -7.72
N ALA A 32 -3.50 5.47 -6.62
CA ALA A 32 -4.31 4.26 -6.68
C ALA A 32 -5.40 4.24 -5.59
N GLU A 33 -6.30 5.22 -5.62
CA GLU A 33 -7.40 5.38 -4.66
C GLU A 33 -8.32 4.15 -4.56
N ARG A 34 -8.34 3.31 -5.59
CA ARG A 34 -9.13 2.07 -5.62
C ARG A 34 -8.51 0.94 -4.79
N PHE A 35 -7.20 0.96 -4.58
CA PHE A 35 -6.46 -0.10 -3.89
C PHE A 35 -5.93 0.33 -2.53
N PHE A 36 -5.62 1.62 -2.36
CA PHE A 36 -5.10 2.19 -1.12
C PHE A 36 -6.13 3.11 -0.47
N ALA A 37 -6.13 3.16 0.85
CA ALA A 37 -6.91 4.10 1.62
C ALA A 37 -6.09 4.60 2.80
N MET A 38 -6.36 5.84 3.23
CA MET A 38 -5.81 6.39 4.46
C MET A 38 -6.65 5.93 5.64
N ASN A 39 -6.01 5.57 6.73
CA ASN A 39 -6.64 5.38 8.02
C ASN A 39 -6.46 6.66 8.84
N ASP A 40 -7.53 7.45 8.95
CA ASP A 40 -7.54 8.68 9.75
C ASP A 40 -7.37 8.42 11.26
N GLU A 41 -7.66 7.22 11.76
CA GLU A 41 -7.55 6.91 13.20
C GLU A 41 -6.10 6.64 13.63
N ASP A 42 -5.36 5.86 12.84
CA ASP A 42 -3.97 5.46 13.16
C ASP A 42 -2.93 6.31 12.41
N GLY A 43 -3.35 7.10 11.41
CA GLY A 43 -2.48 8.00 10.66
C GLY A 43 -1.53 7.27 9.71
N HIS A 44 -2.04 6.28 8.98
CA HIS A 44 -1.25 5.48 8.03
C HIS A 44 -2.07 5.11 6.79
N ALA A 45 -1.42 4.82 5.67
CA ALA A 45 -2.09 4.20 4.53
C ALA A 45 -2.18 2.67 4.71
N TYR A 46 -3.15 2.04 4.06
CA TYR A 46 -3.28 0.59 4.00
C TYR A 46 -3.84 0.13 2.66
N VAL A 47 -3.54 -1.10 2.28
CA VAL A 47 -4.13 -1.74 1.09
C VAL A 47 -5.55 -2.18 1.42
N LYS A 48 -6.57 -1.60 0.80
CA LYS A 48 -7.98 -2.02 0.96
C LYS A 48 -8.39 -3.12 -0.01
N LEU A 49 -7.74 -3.21 -1.17
CA LEU A 49 -8.05 -4.18 -2.22
C LEU A 49 -6.76 -4.64 -2.88
N GLN A 50 -6.68 -5.92 -3.24
CA GLN A 50 -5.56 -6.48 -4.01
C GLN A 50 -5.90 -6.48 -5.51
N PRO A 51 -4.93 -6.22 -6.39
CA PRO A 51 -5.15 -6.26 -7.84
C PRO A 51 -5.46 -7.68 -8.31
N GLN A 52 -6.41 -7.83 -9.23
CA GLN A 52 -6.84 -9.13 -9.77
C GLN A 52 -6.43 -9.35 -11.23
N ASN A 53 -5.99 -8.30 -11.93
CA ASN A 53 -5.57 -8.35 -13.33
C ASN A 53 -4.37 -7.44 -13.59
N ALA A 54 -3.80 -7.53 -14.80
CA ALA A 54 -2.60 -6.79 -15.16
C ALA A 54 -2.77 -5.26 -15.09
N SER A 55 -3.93 -4.74 -15.50
CA SER A 55 -4.21 -3.29 -15.46
C SER A 55 -4.25 -2.78 -14.02
N GLU A 56 -4.89 -3.52 -13.11
CA GLU A 56 -4.94 -3.19 -11.68
C GLU A 56 -3.57 -3.34 -11.01
N LEU A 57 -2.76 -4.30 -11.48
CA LEU A 57 -1.40 -4.49 -11.01
C LEU A 57 -0.52 -3.28 -11.36
N GLU A 58 -0.66 -2.73 -12.55
CA GLU A 58 0.06 -1.51 -12.97
C GLU A 58 -0.28 -0.33 -12.05
N GLU A 59 -1.57 -0.12 -11.70
CA GLU A 59 -1.97 0.93 -10.75
C GLU A 59 -1.31 0.74 -9.36
N CYS A 60 -1.28 -0.50 -8.85
CA CYS A 60 -0.63 -0.79 -7.58
C CYS A 60 0.89 -0.61 -7.64
N ILE A 61 1.53 -0.90 -8.78
CA ILE A 61 2.96 -0.67 -9.00
C ILE A 61 3.25 0.83 -9.05
N SER A 62 2.43 1.63 -9.74
CA SER A 62 2.58 3.09 -9.76
C SER A 62 2.50 3.68 -8.35
N ALA A 63 1.55 3.22 -7.52
CA ALA A 63 1.47 3.64 -6.12
C ALA A 63 2.69 3.22 -5.28
N LEU A 64 3.23 2.02 -5.53
CA LEU A 64 4.46 1.55 -4.90
C LEU A 64 5.66 2.45 -5.25
N GLU A 65 5.81 2.81 -6.53
CA GLU A 65 6.88 3.69 -7.01
C GLU A 65 6.72 5.14 -6.53
N ALA A 66 5.48 5.60 -6.32
CA ALA A 66 5.18 6.92 -5.79
C ALA A 66 5.48 7.06 -4.28
N CYS A 67 5.71 5.96 -3.56
CA CYS A 67 5.96 6.02 -2.12
C CYS A 67 7.37 6.58 -1.83
N PRO A 68 7.50 7.78 -1.23
CA PRO A 68 8.80 8.43 -1.03
C PRO A 68 9.69 7.73 0.00
N VAL A 69 9.09 6.88 0.83
CA VAL A 69 9.76 6.13 1.92
C VAL A 69 9.77 4.63 1.65
N GLU A 70 9.31 4.20 0.47
CA GLU A 70 9.25 2.78 0.07
C GLU A 70 8.52 1.87 1.08
N ALA A 71 7.50 2.40 1.76
CA ALA A 71 6.69 1.70 2.76
C ALA A 71 5.68 0.69 2.16
N ILE A 72 5.61 0.61 0.83
CA ILE A 72 4.70 -0.28 0.11
C ILE A 72 5.51 -1.47 -0.40
N GLY A 73 5.17 -2.65 0.10
CA GLY A 73 5.76 -3.91 -0.33
C GLY A 73 4.85 -4.66 -1.31
N GLN A 74 5.46 -5.57 -2.08
CA GLN A 74 4.77 -6.47 -3.02
C GLN A 74 5.13 -7.95 -2.79
N ASP A 75 5.66 -8.28 -1.63
CA ASP A 75 6.10 -9.61 -1.20
C ASP A 75 5.33 -10.08 0.06
N GLY A 76 4.09 -9.62 0.22
CA GLY A 76 3.28 -9.80 1.43
C GLY A 76 2.79 -11.22 1.71
N GLU A 77 3.07 -12.14 0.79
CA GLU A 77 2.71 -13.58 0.81
C GLU A 77 3.94 -14.46 1.08
#